data_AF-A0A844GUC5-F1
#
_entry.id   AF-A0A844GUC5-F1
#
_cell.length_a   1.000
_cell.length_b   1.000
_cell.length_c   1.000
_cell.angle_alpha   90.00
_cell.angle_beta   90.00
_cell.angle_gamma   90.00
#
_symmetry.space_group_name_H-M   'P 1'
#
loop_
_entity.id
_entity.type
_entity.pdbx_description
1 polymer ?
#
loop_
_entity_poly.entity_id
_entity_poly.type
_entity_poly.pdbx_seq_one_letter_code
_entity_poly.pdbx_strand_id
1 'polypeptide(L)'
;MSLDLFTAFNSEDLWLKFSDKEYNLAMEKAKNFASLAEQHQALINFLASNCLIKWLNMTYGDLISQVNFEFEDKDLFSIWQFVNGTPLIINNLSRRLIVLPEECEDLSEFNIPQEWLDIPQLRGDYFLPVQVNLETGWLRFYGFTTYEYIKKYSYYNRYFAYYILPEHFLDDDLNLIFLFEKYQLFNHVEYQALPQFSSVEKRQFIEQLNNIEASRVRHHLNFVQWAALFADKSCRLSLYKKYQPISLGSWLENNFYQAYSQGWQNLTDLMDSLNFITSSPSVSNNGIVMRSGNVNLEYIYQINDEKQLKVAAQRLSVLPTNSVHKNQVLQALNYIMSRSHDDETRWHAAEGIWRLEPNNPNAGLWCGKRLNLGVEMGDLSLALVIGVLPKSDSQNSIFFRLYPTNNHLLPANLNVQIMDEETKVFKQLTSREGDRILQYKFWGNKGEFFWIQMNYHSTQLSEAFII
;
A
#
# COMPACT_ATOMS: atom_id res chain seq x y z
N MET A 1 2.31 30.16 -17.25
CA MET A 1 2.62 31.60 -17.03
C MET A 1 3.91 31.66 -16.23
N SER A 2 4.86 32.58 -16.48
CA SER A 2 6.15 32.56 -15.76
C SER A 2 5.96 32.93 -14.28
N LEU A 3 6.72 32.28 -13.39
CA LEU A 3 6.69 32.56 -11.94
C LEU A 3 6.90 34.05 -11.64
N ASP A 4 7.71 34.73 -12.46
CA ASP A 4 8.02 36.16 -12.33
C ASP A 4 6.78 37.07 -12.41
N LEU A 5 5.71 36.62 -13.08
CA LEU A 5 4.45 37.34 -13.13
C LEU A 5 3.63 37.16 -11.83
N PHE A 6 3.60 35.94 -11.26
CA PHE A 6 2.87 35.65 -10.02
C PHE A 6 3.51 36.30 -8.79
N THR A 7 4.83 36.33 -8.72
CA THR A 7 5.57 37.03 -7.64
C THR A 7 5.35 38.54 -7.68
N ALA A 8 4.99 39.09 -8.84
CA ALA A 8 4.66 40.51 -8.98
C ALA A 8 3.25 40.87 -8.48
N PHE A 9 2.32 39.90 -8.42
CA PHE A 9 0.95 40.12 -7.93
C PHE A 9 0.77 39.74 -6.45
N ASN A 10 1.60 38.83 -5.92
CA ASN A 10 1.55 38.38 -4.53
C ASN A 10 2.94 38.51 -3.87
N SER A 11 3.42 39.75 -3.72
CA SER A 11 4.78 40.04 -3.26
C SER A 11 5.04 39.78 -1.77
N GLU A 12 3.98 39.67 -0.97
CA GLU A 12 4.05 39.39 0.47
C GLU A 12 4.19 37.90 0.77
N ASP A 13 3.80 37.04 -0.18
CA ASP A 13 3.87 35.59 -0.01
C ASP A 13 5.30 35.05 -0.14
N LEU A 14 5.57 33.95 0.55
CA LEU A 14 6.81 33.22 0.37
C LEU A 14 6.70 32.25 -0.80
N TRP A 15 7.45 32.53 -1.87
CA TRP A 15 7.59 31.66 -3.03
C TRP A 15 8.93 30.93 -3.01
N LEU A 16 8.89 29.60 -3.01
CA LEU A 16 10.09 28.75 -3.11
C LEU A 16 10.05 27.96 -4.41
N LYS A 17 11.18 27.94 -5.14
CA LYS A 17 11.41 26.96 -6.20
C LYS A 17 12.07 25.73 -5.61
N PHE A 18 11.69 24.54 -6.11
CA PHE A 18 12.42 23.31 -5.81
C PHE A 18 13.17 22.82 -7.05
N SER A 19 14.29 22.16 -6.80
CA SER A 19 15.14 21.55 -7.82
C SER A 19 14.69 20.12 -8.14
N ASP A 20 15.10 19.61 -9.31
CA ASP A 20 14.91 18.19 -9.68
C ASP A 20 15.49 17.24 -8.62
N LYS A 21 16.55 17.66 -7.92
CA LYS A 21 17.14 16.87 -6.83
C LYS A 21 16.19 16.74 -5.63
N GLU A 22 15.53 17.82 -5.25
CA GLU A 22 14.55 17.82 -4.14
C GLU A 22 13.29 17.04 -4.53
N TYR A 23 12.82 17.20 -5.77
CA TYR A 23 11.71 16.43 -6.31
C TYR A 23 12.01 14.92 -6.32
N ASN A 24 13.17 14.52 -6.86
CA ASN A 24 13.57 13.11 -6.92
C ASN A 24 13.74 12.48 -5.54
N LEU A 25 14.27 13.23 -4.57
CA LEU A 25 14.36 12.78 -3.18
C LEU A 25 12.96 12.55 -2.57
N ALA A 26 12.03 13.47 -2.82
CA ALA A 26 10.65 13.35 -2.35
C ALA A 26 9.93 12.16 -3.02
N MET A 27 10.15 11.95 -4.32
CA MET A 27 9.65 10.77 -5.05
C MET A 27 10.19 9.46 -4.49
N GLU A 28 11.47 9.39 -4.13
CA GLU A 28 12.05 8.19 -3.51
C GLU A 28 11.36 7.86 -2.18
N LYS A 29 11.06 8.87 -1.36
CA LYS A 29 10.32 8.70 -0.09
C LYS A 29 8.88 8.24 -0.34
N ALA A 30 8.22 8.83 -1.33
CA ALA A 30 6.84 8.51 -1.71
C ALA A 30 6.66 7.07 -2.19
N LYS A 31 7.69 6.40 -2.74
CA LYS A 31 7.61 4.98 -3.14
C LYS A 31 7.31 4.00 -1.99
N ASN A 32 7.38 4.43 -0.74
CA ASN A 32 7.02 3.63 0.44
C ASN A 32 5.51 3.61 0.72
N PHE A 33 4.66 4.07 -0.20
CA PHE A 33 3.21 4.06 -0.04
C PHE A 33 2.56 3.21 -1.12
N ALA A 34 1.47 2.56 -0.77
CA ALA A 34 0.79 1.65 -1.68
C ALA A 34 0.08 2.45 -2.77
N SER A 35 -0.97 3.21 -2.46
CA SER A 35 -1.77 3.84 -3.52
C SER A 35 -1.11 5.09 -4.09
N LEU A 36 -1.36 5.39 -5.37
CA LEU A 36 -0.91 6.65 -6.00
C LEU A 36 -1.34 7.88 -5.21
N ALA A 37 -2.56 7.89 -4.68
CA ALA A 37 -3.06 9.00 -3.89
C ALA A 37 -2.21 9.22 -2.63
N GLU A 38 -1.82 8.14 -1.95
CA GLU A 38 -0.93 8.21 -0.78
C GLU A 38 0.51 8.58 -1.16
N GLN A 39 1.04 8.03 -2.25
CA GLN A 39 2.35 8.39 -2.77
C GLN A 39 2.39 9.88 -3.11
N HIS A 40 1.37 10.38 -3.80
CA HIS A 40 1.23 11.77 -4.18
C HIS A 40 1.14 12.68 -2.94
N GLN A 41 0.30 12.32 -1.97
CA GLN A 41 0.17 13.07 -0.72
C GLN A 41 1.49 13.11 0.07
N ALA A 42 2.21 11.98 0.14
CA ALA A 42 3.52 11.90 0.79
C ALA A 42 4.58 12.71 0.04
N LEU A 43 4.55 12.71 -1.29
CA LEU A 43 5.42 13.50 -2.15
C LEU A 43 5.30 14.99 -1.81
N ILE A 44 4.09 15.55 -1.87
CA ILE A 44 3.88 16.99 -1.61
C ILE A 44 4.16 17.36 -0.15
N ASN A 45 3.84 16.49 0.81
CA ASN A 45 4.17 16.67 2.23
C ASN A 45 5.67 16.76 2.46
N PHE A 46 6.44 15.81 1.93
CA PHE A 46 7.88 15.80 2.07
C PHE A 46 8.52 17.00 1.36
N LEU A 47 8.11 17.25 0.10
CA LEU A 47 8.68 18.31 -0.73
C LEU A 47 8.49 19.69 -0.09
N ALA A 48 7.25 20.04 0.26
CA ALA A 48 6.92 21.34 0.85
C ALA A 48 7.68 21.55 2.17
N SER A 49 7.66 20.53 3.05
CA SER A 49 8.31 20.60 4.35
C SER A 49 9.83 20.69 4.26
N ASN A 50 10.45 19.91 3.37
CA ASN A 50 11.90 19.92 3.19
C ASN A 50 12.40 21.26 2.61
N CYS A 51 11.67 21.82 1.64
CA CYS A 51 11.98 23.14 1.09
C CYS A 51 11.81 24.24 2.15
N LEU A 52 10.74 24.18 2.95
CA LEU A 52 10.52 25.13 4.04
C LEU A 52 11.63 25.03 5.10
N ILE A 53 11.98 23.82 5.55
CA ILE A 53 13.07 23.59 6.52
C ILE A 53 14.37 24.21 6.03
N LYS A 54 14.73 23.96 4.76
CA LYS A 54 15.95 24.50 4.16
C LYS A 54 15.93 26.02 4.12
N TRP A 55 14.82 26.63 3.71
CA TRP A 55 14.66 28.07 3.68
C TRP A 55 14.72 28.68 5.09
N LEU A 56 13.99 28.13 6.06
CA LEU A 56 13.97 28.59 7.45
C LEU A 56 15.36 28.55 8.09
N ASN A 57 16.09 27.47 7.88
CA ASN A 57 17.44 27.31 8.41
C ASN A 57 18.44 28.27 7.74
N MET A 58 18.25 28.60 6.46
CA MET A 58 19.12 29.52 5.75
C MET A 58 18.83 30.99 6.10
N THR A 59 17.57 31.34 6.33
CA THR A 59 17.13 32.72 6.60
C THR A 59 17.20 33.08 8.08
N TYR A 60 16.80 32.18 8.97
CA TYR A 60 16.63 32.43 10.41
C TYR A 60 17.44 31.47 11.30
N GLY A 61 18.34 30.66 10.74
CA GLY A 61 19.07 29.62 11.47
C GLY A 61 19.73 30.10 12.77
N ASP A 62 20.27 31.32 12.77
CA ASP A 62 20.88 31.95 13.95
C ASP A 62 19.86 32.32 15.04
N LEU A 63 18.62 32.59 14.68
CA LEU A 63 17.54 33.00 15.59
C LEU A 63 16.80 31.81 16.20
N ILE A 64 16.59 30.73 15.42
CA ILE A 64 15.69 29.63 15.77
C ILE A 64 16.40 28.30 16.07
N SER A 65 17.74 28.27 16.12
CA SER A 65 18.54 27.08 16.49
C SER A 65 18.12 25.81 15.72
N GLN A 66 17.87 25.99 14.42
CA GLN A 66 17.37 25.00 13.46
C GLN A 66 15.90 24.57 13.63
N VAL A 67 15.26 24.40 12.47
CA VAL A 67 13.96 23.73 12.29
C VAL A 67 14.22 22.37 11.68
N ASN A 68 13.56 21.35 12.21
CA ASN A 68 13.67 19.98 11.73
C ASN A 68 12.29 19.33 11.69
N PHE A 69 12.21 18.19 11.00
CA PHE A 69 11.08 17.27 11.18
C PHE A 69 11.01 16.85 12.65
N GLU A 70 9.79 16.82 13.21
CA GLU A 70 9.61 16.36 14.58
C GLU A 70 9.81 14.84 14.72
N PHE A 71 9.46 14.09 13.68
CA PHE A 71 9.47 12.64 13.68
C PHE A 71 10.44 12.07 12.64
N GLU A 72 10.93 10.86 12.91
CA GLU A 72 11.71 10.07 11.94
C GLU A 72 10.84 9.64 10.75
N ASP A 73 11.46 9.29 9.63
CA ASP A 73 10.80 8.90 8.38
C ASP A 73 9.66 7.89 8.56
N LYS A 74 9.89 6.78 9.29
CA LYS A 74 8.86 5.73 9.47
C LYS A 74 7.63 6.25 10.22
N ASP A 75 7.84 7.15 11.18
CA ASP A 75 6.76 7.74 11.95
C ASP A 75 6.00 8.75 11.09
N LEU A 76 6.69 9.58 10.29
CA LEU A 76 6.07 10.47 9.31
C LEU A 76 5.26 9.69 8.27
N PHE A 77 5.79 8.56 7.77
CA PHE A 77 5.07 7.74 6.80
C PHE A 77 3.77 7.18 7.39
N SER A 78 3.80 6.78 8.66
CA SER A 78 2.59 6.33 9.36
C SER A 78 1.55 7.43 9.56
N ILE A 79 1.96 8.71 9.56
CA ILE A 79 1.07 9.87 9.63
C ILE A 79 0.49 10.16 8.24
N TRP A 80 1.35 10.32 7.23
CA TRP A 80 0.97 10.66 5.86
C TRP A 80 0.12 9.59 5.17
N GLN A 81 0.16 8.35 5.66
CA GLN A 81 -0.73 7.27 5.23
C GLN A 81 -2.22 7.60 5.44
N PHE A 82 -2.55 8.44 6.43
CA PHE A 82 -3.92 8.68 6.86
C PHE A 82 -4.31 10.15 6.94
N VAL A 83 -3.35 11.07 7.10
CA VAL A 83 -3.61 12.48 7.39
C VAL A 83 -2.62 13.36 6.62
N ASN A 84 -3.14 14.33 5.86
CA ASN A 84 -2.32 15.38 5.24
C ASN A 84 -1.64 16.22 6.33
N GLY A 85 -0.41 16.65 6.07
CA GLY A 85 0.29 17.61 6.89
C GLY A 85 1.53 17.04 7.56
N THR A 86 2.49 17.93 7.81
CA THR A 86 3.79 17.56 8.36
C THR A 86 4.11 18.43 9.57
N PRO A 87 4.38 17.82 10.73
CA PRO A 87 4.79 18.54 11.92
C PRO A 87 6.30 18.79 11.91
N LEU A 88 6.65 20.06 12.03
CA LEU A 88 8.02 20.54 12.21
C LEU A 88 8.17 21.10 13.62
N ILE A 89 9.35 20.90 14.20
CA ILE A 89 9.70 21.44 15.52
C ILE A 89 10.72 22.55 15.37
N ILE A 90 10.47 23.65 16.09
CA ILE A 90 11.42 24.75 16.22
C ILE A 90 12.15 24.55 17.54
N ASN A 91 13.41 24.10 17.47
CA ASN A 91 14.14 23.47 18.58
C ASN A 91 14.21 24.31 19.86
N ASN A 92 14.29 25.64 19.75
CA ASN A 92 14.41 26.54 20.90
C ASN A 92 13.06 27.03 21.47
N LEU A 93 11.94 26.79 20.78
CA LEU A 93 10.63 27.36 21.14
C LEU A 93 9.63 26.32 21.64
N SER A 94 9.92 25.02 21.50
CA SER A 94 8.99 23.94 21.86
C SER A 94 7.60 24.09 21.20
N ARG A 95 7.57 24.68 20.00
CA ARG A 95 6.37 24.89 19.20
C ARG A 95 6.36 24.00 17.98
N ARG A 96 5.16 23.55 17.64
CA ARG A 96 4.90 22.71 16.48
C ARG A 96 4.29 23.52 15.34
N LEU A 97 4.99 23.52 14.23
CA LEU A 97 4.56 24.11 12.96
C LEU A 97 3.98 22.99 12.09
N ILE A 98 2.70 23.09 11.70
CA ILE A 98 2.06 22.12 10.81
C ILE A 98 2.05 22.67 9.39
N VAL A 99 2.80 22.05 8.50
CA VAL A 99 2.82 22.38 7.07
C VAL A 99 1.75 21.57 6.36
N LEU A 100 0.81 22.24 5.69
CA LEU A 100 -0.34 21.63 5.02
C LEU A 100 -0.31 21.96 3.52
N PRO A 101 0.37 21.13 2.71
CA PRO A 101 0.42 21.31 1.27
C PRO A 101 -0.81 20.76 0.56
N GLU A 102 -1.23 21.48 -0.48
CA GLU A 102 -2.31 21.09 -1.39
C GLU A 102 -1.99 21.55 -2.82
N GLU A 103 -2.37 20.74 -3.81
CA GLU A 103 -2.43 21.15 -5.22
C GLU A 103 -3.84 21.68 -5.52
N CYS A 104 -4.09 22.94 -5.19
CA CYS A 104 -5.38 23.59 -5.44
C CYS A 104 -5.17 24.94 -6.13
N GLU A 105 -6.09 25.32 -7.03
CA GLU A 105 -6.15 26.66 -7.63
C GLU A 105 -6.97 27.63 -6.77
N ASP A 106 -8.01 27.12 -6.09
CA ASP A 106 -8.87 27.89 -5.19
C ASP A 106 -8.26 27.94 -3.79
N LEU A 107 -7.85 29.14 -3.37
CA LEU A 107 -7.27 29.39 -2.05
C LEU A 107 -8.24 30.08 -1.10
N SER A 108 -9.54 30.14 -1.42
CA SER A 108 -10.54 30.85 -0.60
C SER A 108 -10.77 30.23 0.78
N GLU A 109 -10.48 28.93 0.93
CA GLU A 109 -10.64 28.17 2.15
C GLU A 109 -9.36 27.38 2.48
N PHE A 110 -9.00 27.37 3.77
CA PHE A 110 -7.92 26.57 4.32
C PHE A 110 -8.47 25.37 5.10
N ASN A 111 -8.17 24.16 4.62
CA ASN A 111 -8.63 22.90 5.19
C ASN A 111 -7.60 22.32 6.17
N ILE A 112 -7.97 22.20 7.43
CA ILE A 112 -7.05 21.73 8.49
C ILE A 112 -7.56 20.42 9.09
N PRO A 113 -6.82 19.29 8.93
CA PRO A 113 -7.24 18.01 9.47
C PRO A 113 -7.49 18.08 10.97
N GLN A 114 -8.61 17.52 11.42
CA GLN A 114 -9.00 17.50 12.83
C GLN A 114 -7.91 16.95 13.75
N GLU A 115 -7.11 15.99 13.30
CA GLU A 115 -6.04 15.34 14.08
C GLU A 115 -5.00 16.34 14.60
N TRP A 116 -4.69 17.38 13.83
CA TRP A 116 -3.71 18.39 14.23
C TRP A 116 -4.24 19.40 15.24
N LEU A 117 -5.53 19.37 15.56
CA LEU A 117 -6.17 20.28 16.53
C LEU A 117 -6.66 19.51 17.77
N ASP A 118 -7.30 18.36 17.56
CA ASP A 118 -8.08 17.68 18.59
C ASP A 118 -7.33 16.50 19.24
N ILE A 119 -6.10 16.21 18.81
CA ILE A 119 -5.21 15.23 19.43
C ILE A 119 -4.13 15.98 20.21
N PRO A 120 -4.20 16.04 21.56
CA PRO A 120 -3.28 16.85 22.37
C PRO A 120 -1.80 16.54 22.13
N GLN A 121 -1.46 15.27 21.87
CA GLN A 121 -0.07 14.85 21.64
C GLN A 121 0.50 15.34 20.31
N LEU A 122 -0.35 15.56 19.30
CA LEU A 122 0.04 15.95 17.93
C LEU A 122 -0.35 17.38 17.57
N ARG A 123 -1.00 18.10 18.49
CA ARG A 123 -1.55 19.44 18.27
C ARG A 123 -0.53 20.43 17.68
N GLY A 124 -0.88 21.07 16.56
CA GLY A 124 -0.13 22.20 16.02
C GLY A 124 -0.32 23.47 16.84
N ASP A 125 0.72 24.29 16.93
CA ASP A 125 0.60 25.67 17.44
C ASP A 125 0.36 26.65 16.29
N TYR A 126 1.08 26.45 15.19
CA TYR A 126 1.01 27.23 13.96
C TYR A 126 0.68 26.33 12.77
N PHE A 127 -0.11 26.84 11.83
CA PHE A 127 -0.59 26.08 10.67
C PHE A 127 -0.30 26.88 9.40
N LEU A 128 0.44 26.28 8.48
CA LEU A 128 0.90 26.91 7.25
C LEU A 128 0.25 26.22 6.06
N PRO A 129 -0.69 26.88 5.37
CA PRO A 129 -1.12 26.41 4.07
C PRO A 129 -0.01 26.57 3.03
N VAL A 130 0.10 25.58 2.14
CA VAL A 130 1.07 25.62 1.04
C VAL A 130 0.38 25.22 -0.25
N GLN A 131 0.39 26.11 -1.23
CA GLN A 131 0.00 25.76 -2.59
C GLN A 131 1.22 25.16 -3.29
N VAL A 132 1.04 23.96 -3.86
CA VAL A 132 2.09 23.23 -4.58
C VAL A 132 1.76 23.22 -6.06
N ASN A 133 2.76 23.48 -6.90
CA ASN A 133 2.65 23.28 -8.34
C ASN A 133 3.81 22.40 -8.82
N LEU A 134 3.51 21.11 -9.01
CA LEU A 134 4.51 20.15 -9.47
C LEU A 134 4.92 20.35 -10.93
N GLU A 135 4.02 20.86 -11.78
CA GLU A 135 4.29 21.06 -13.21
C GLU A 135 5.35 22.13 -13.49
N THR A 136 5.32 23.22 -12.74
CA THR A 136 6.20 24.39 -12.96
C THR A 136 7.23 24.58 -11.86
N GLY A 137 7.23 23.73 -10.82
CA GLY A 137 8.37 23.59 -9.91
C GLY A 137 8.41 24.58 -8.75
N TRP A 138 7.25 25.00 -8.22
CA TRP A 138 7.20 25.98 -7.13
C TRP A 138 6.23 25.62 -6.01
N LEU A 139 6.47 26.27 -4.86
CA LEU A 139 5.68 26.23 -3.64
C LEU A 139 5.36 27.66 -3.25
N ARG A 140 4.12 27.91 -2.83
CA ARG A 140 3.66 29.21 -2.33
C ARG A 140 3.09 29.03 -0.93
N PHE A 141 3.69 29.69 0.03
CA PHE A 141 3.18 29.80 1.39
C PHE A 141 2.46 31.15 1.46
N TYR A 142 1.14 31.10 1.53
CA TYR A 142 0.26 32.27 1.38
C TYR A 142 -0.33 32.72 2.73
N GLY A 143 0.44 32.53 3.80
CA GLY A 143 0.10 32.95 5.15
C GLY A 143 0.25 31.86 6.20
N PHE A 144 -0.24 32.15 7.39
CA PHE A 144 -0.31 31.20 8.50
C PHE A 144 -1.49 31.53 9.41
N THR A 145 -1.81 30.62 10.32
CA THR A 145 -2.75 30.89 11.41
C THR A 145 -2.33 30.13 12.67
N THR A 146 -3.05 30.39 13.76
CA THR A 146 -2.81 29.77 15.07
C THR A 146 -3.96 28.84 15.44
N TYR A 147 -3.67 27.90 16.35
CA TYR A 147 -4.69 27.05 16.96
C TYR A 147 -5.92 27.83 17.47
N GLU A 148 -5.69 28.92 18.19
CA GLU A 148 -6.76 29.73 18.80
C GLU A 148 -7.65 30.37 17.73
N TYR A 149 -7.05 30.89 16.65
CA TYR A 149 -7.77 31.46 15.52
C TYR A 149 -8.63 30.42 14.81
N ILE A 150 -8.06 29.24 14.54
CA ILE A 150 -8.82 28.14 13.91
C ILE A 150 -10.02 27.80 14.78
N LYS A 151 -9.84 27.57 16.09
CA LYS A 151 -10.94 27.22 17.00
C LYS A 151 -12.02 28.28 17.11
N LYS A 152 -11.69 29.54 16.89
CA LYS A 152 -12.62 30.67 17.01
C LYS A 152 -13.37 30.97 15.72
N TYR A 153 -12.71 30.86 14.57
CA TYR A 153 -13.22 31.41 13.30
C TYR A 153 -13.49 30.35 12.22
N SER A 154 -13.01 29.11 12.38
CA SER A 154 -13.32 28.04 11.43
C SER A 154 -14.69 27.41 11.70
N TYR A 155 -15.24 26.75 10.68
CA TYR A 155 -16.36 25.83 10.84
C TYR A 155 -15.88 24.38 10.68
N TYR A 156 -16.49 23.46 11.42
CA TYR A 156 -16.10 22.05 11.37
C TYR A 156 -16.94 21.27 10.36
N ASN A 157 -16.27 20.70 9.35
CA ASN A 157 -16.88 19.80 8.38
C ASN A 157 -16.75 18.34 8.84
N ARG A 158 -17.85 17.81 9.37
CA ARG A 158 -17.95 16.43 9.87
C ARG A 158 -17.77 15.33 8.81
N TYR A 159 -18.00 15.63 7.52
CA TYR A 159 -17.94 14.61 6.47
C TYR A 159 -16.50 14.25 6.11
N PHE A 160 -15.62 15.25 6.16
CA PHE A 160 -14.20 15.09 5.86
C PHE A 160 -13.29 15.18 7.10
N ALA A 161 -13.89 15.48 8.26
CA ALA A 161 -13.18 15.73 9.51
C ALA A 161 -12.09 16.82 9.36
N TYR A 162 -12.48 17.95 8.74
CA TYR A 162 -11.67 19.15 8.58
C TYR A 162 -12.27 20.32 9.35
N TYR A 163 -11.41 21.18 9.88
CA TYR A 163 -11.77 22.55 10.20
C TYR A 163 -11.46 23.40 8.97
N ILE A 164 -12.45 24.19 8.53
CA ILE A 164 -12.34 25.00 7.32
C ILE A 164 -12.32 26.46 7.74
N LEU A 165 -11.20 27.14 7.47
CA LEU A 165 -10.96 28.53 7.80
C LEU A 165 -10.95 29.37 6.52
N PRO A 166 -11.79 30.42 6.39
CA PRO A 166 -11.69 31.33 5.25
C PRO A 166 -10.33 32.03 5.16
N GLU A 167 -9.80 32.22 3.96
CA GLU A 167 -8.43 32.73 3.72
C GLU A 167 -8.17 34.12 4.32
N HIS A 168 -9.15 35.01 4.36
CA HIS A 168 -9.01 36.33 5.01
C HIS A 168 -8.76 36.29 6.54
N PHE A 169 -8.79 35.11 7.17
CA PHE A 169 -8.36 34.92 8.57
C PHE A 169 -6.90 34.43 8.70
N LEU A 170 -6.19 34.28 7.58
CA LEU A 170 -4.76 34.00 7.57
C LEU A 170 -3.99 35.31 7.78
N ASP A 171 -2.86 35.20 8.48
CA ASP A 171 -1.86 36.24 8.59
C ASP A 171 -0.81 36.02 7.47
N ASP A 172 -0.65 36.99 6.59
CA ASP A 172 0.21 36.84 5.40
C ASP A 172 1.72 36.94 5.75
N ASP A 173 2.07 37.62 6.85
CA ASP A 173 3.46 37.85 7.24
C ASP A 173 4.02 36.75 8.15
N LEU A 174 4.66 35.74 7.55
CA LEU A 174 5.34 34.64 8.27
C LEU A 174 6.36 35.13 9.32
N ASN A 175 6.89 36.35 9.23
CA ASN A 175 7.81 36.88 10.25
C ASN A 175 7.14 37.03 11.62
N LEU A 176 5.82 37.21 11.65
CA LEU A 176 5.06 37.37 12.87
C LEU A 176 5.17 36.14 13.79
N ILE A 177 5.31 34.93 13.23
CA ILE A 177 5.54 33.70 14.00
C ILE A 177 6.77 33.87 14.91
N PHE A 178 7.89 34.36 14.35
CA PHE A 178 9.13 34.52 15.11
C PHE A 178 9.05 35.67 16.12
N LEU A 179 8.26 36.71 15.81
CA LEU A 179 8.01 37.81 16.76
C LEU A 179 7.15 37.33 17.93
N PHE A 180 6.05 36.64 17.66
CA PHE A 180 5.16 36.10 18.69
C PHE A 180 5.90 35.19 19.67
N GLU A 181 6.81 34.37 19.16
CA GLU A 181 7.64 33.49 19.96
C GLU A 181 8.70 34.25 20.77
N LYS A 182 9.39 35.21 20.15
CA LYS A 182 10.38 36.05 20.84
C LYS A 182 9.78 36.79 22.05
N TYR A 183 8.52 37.20 21.96
CA TYR A 183 7.84 37.97 23.00
C TYR A 183 6.86 37.16 23.86
N GLN A 184 6.78 35.83 23.68
CA GLN A 184 5.89 34.93 24.41
C GLN A 184 4.42 35.41 24.43
N LEU A 185 3.92 35.83 23.27
CA LEU A 185 2.62 36.52 23.18
C LEU A 185 1.39 35.59 23.27
N PHE A 186 1.58 34.29 23.44
CA PHE A 186 0.50 33.30 23.53
C PHE A 186 0.58 32.42 24.77
N ASN A 187 -0.58 32.18 25.37
CA ASN A 187 -0.73 31.29 26.53
C ASN A 187 -0.88 29.84 26.08
N HIS A 188 -0.34 28.90 26.86
CA HIS A 188 -0.70 27.50 26.71
C HIS A 188 -2.12 27.28 27.24
N VAL A 189 -3.06 27.00 26.33
CA VAL A 189 -4.41 26.58 26.71
C VAL A 189 -4.36 25.22 27.38
N GLU A 190 -4.95 25.06 28.58
CA GLU A 190 -5.12 23.75 29.23
C GLU A 190 -6.08 22.85 28.43
N TYR A 191 -5.72 21.58 28.26
CA TYR A 191 -6.45 20.64 27.41
C TYR A 191 -6.99 19.44 28.19
N GLN A 192 -8.14 18.95 27.73
CA GLN A 192 -8.68 17.67 28.17
C GLN A 192 -7.87 16.54 27.56
N ALA A 193 -7.34 15.66 28.41
CA ALA A 193 -6.66 14.46 27.96
C ALA A 193 -7.65 13.56 27.20
N LEU A 194 -7.17 12.91 26.14
CA LEU A 194 -7.94 11.87 25.46
C LEU A 194 -8.28 10.73 26.44
N PRO A 195 -9.48 10.14 26.34
CA PRO A 195 -9.81 8.94 27.08
C PRO A 195 -8.74 7.86 26.89
N GLN A 196 -8.28 7.26 28.00
CA GLN A 196 -7.31 6.18 27.94
C GLN A 196 -8.00 4.87 27.63
N PHE A 197 -7.52 4.19 26.58
CA PHE A 197 -7.95 2.85 26.21
C PHE A 197 -6.84 1.84 26.50
N SER A 198 -7.25 0.66 26.97
CA SER A 198 -6.37 -0.48 27.17
C SER A 198 -5.83 -1.03 25.85
N SER A 199 -4.72 -1.78 25.92
CA SER A 199 -4.15 -2.47 24.75
C SER A 199 -5.09 -3.54 24.16
N VAL A 200 -6.12 -3.97 24.90
CA VAL A 200 -7.14 -4.91 24.40
C VAL A 200 -8.15 -4.15 23.53
N GLU A 201 -8.68 -3.03 24.02
CA GLU A 201 -9.63 -2.18 23.28
C GLU A 201 -9.01 -1.64 21.98
N LYS A 202 -7.76 -1.16 22.04
CA LYS A 202 -7.06 -0.69 20.84
C LYS A 202 -6.92 -1.78 19.78
N ARG A 203 -6.67 -3.04 20.19
CA ARG A 203 -6.64 -4.18 19.25
C ARG A 203 -8.00 -4.45 18.62
N GLN A 204 -9.08 -4.38 19.39
CA GLN A 204 -10.44 -4.54 18.87
C GLN A 204 -10.79 -3.44 17.84
N PHE A 205 -10.36 -2.20 18.07
CA PHE A 205 -10.55 -1.11 17.10
C PHE A 205 -9.74 -1.35 15.81
N ILE A 206 -8.50 -1.84 15.91
CA ILE A 206 -7.68 -2.19 14.73
C ILE A 206 -8.31 -3.35 13.94
N GLU A 207 -8.94 -4.31 14.63
CA GLU A 207 -9.67 -5.41 13.98
C GLU A 207 -10.91 -4.93 13.21
N GLN A 208 -11.61 -3.90 13.71
CA GLN A 208 -12.73 -3.28 12.96
C GLN A 208 -12.26 -2.60 11.67
N LEU A 209 -11.01 -2.14 11.64
CA LEU A 209 -10.36 -1.58 10.46
C LEU A 209 -9.82 -2.67 9.51
N ASN A 210 -10.19 -3.95 9.68
CA ASN A 210 -9.90 -4.99 8.70
C ASN A 210 -10.73 -4.75 7.43
N ASN A 211 -10.08 -4.85 6.27
CA ASN A 211 -10.70 -4.70 4.95
C ASN A 211 -11.30 -3.31 4.67
N ILE A 212 -10.91 -2.29 5.45
CA ILE A 212 -11.24 -0.89 5.18
C ILE A 212 -10.12 -0.29 4.34
N GLU A 213 -10.46 0.48 3.30
CA GLU A 213 -9.47 1.21 2.51
C GLU A 213 -8.81 2.32 3.34
N ALA A 214 -7.51 2.57 3.14
CA ALA A 214 -6.74 3.52 3.94
C ALA A 214 -7.39 4.92 4.02
N SER A 215 -7.94 5.41 2.91
CA SER A 215 -8.66 6.69 2.81
C SER A 215 -9.92 6.78 3.70
N ARG A 216 -10.51 5.63 4.05
CA ARG A 216 -11.73 5.54 4.86
C ARG A 216 -11.45 5.25 6.33
N VAL A 217 -10.23 4.88 6.69
CA VAL A 217 -9.84 4.50 8.07
C VAL A 217 -10.21 5.58 9.08
N ARG A 218 -9.83 6.83 8.81
CA ARG A 218 -10.08 7.98 9.71
C ARG A 218 -11.57 8.28 9.94
N HIS A 219 -12.45 7.78 9.06
CA HIS A 219 -13.91 8.02 9.12
C HIS A 219 -14.70 6.80 9.59
N HIS A 220 -14.08 5.63 9.70
CA HIS A 220 -14.77 4.38 10.05
C HIS A 220 -15.04 4.27 11.56
N LEU A 221 -14.08 4.70 12.38
CA LEU A 221 -14.22 4.77 13.84
C LEU A 221 -14.75 6.13 14.26
N ASN A 222 -15.33 6.22 15.46
CA ASN A 222 -15.57 7.55 16.02
C ASN A 222 -14.23 8.26 16.32
N PHE A 223 -14.25 9.59 16.33
CA PHE A 223 -13.01 10.36 16.44
C PHE A 223 -12.21 10.03 17.70
N VAL A 224 -12.84 9.77 18.85
CA VAL A 224 -12.12 9.44 20.09
C VAL A 224 -11.34 8.13 19.97
N GLN A 225 -11.94 7.11 19.36
CA GLN A 225 -11.28 5.83 19.08
C GLN A 225 -10.15 6.00 18.06
N TRP A 226 -10.41 6.72 16.97
CA TRP A 226 -9.39 7.03 15.95
C TRP A 226 -8.23 7.81 16.55
N ALA A 227 -8.50 8.89 17.28
CA ALA A 227 -7.50 9.71 17.96
C ALA A 227 -6.63 8.90 18.93
N ALA A 228 -7.22 7.94 19.65
CA ALA A 228 -6.47 7.07 20.55
C ALA A 228 -5.51 6.11 19.81
N LEU A 229 -5.90 5.60 18.64
CA LEU A 229 -5.03 4.79 17.79
C LEU A 229 -3.98 5.65 17.09
N PHE A 230 -4.39 6.82 16.60
CA PHE A 230 -3.54 7.74 15.85
C PHE A 230 -2.55 8.47 16.74
N ALA A 231 -2.83 8.74 18.00
CA ALA A 231 -1.84 9.32 18.93
C ALA A 231 -0.75 8.30 19.32
N ASP A 232 -1.08 7.02 19.37
CA ASP A 232 -0.17 5.94 19.78
C ASP A 232 0.74 5.49 18.63
N LYS A 233 2.05 5.74 18.77
CA LYS A 233 3.07 5.36 17.77
C LYS A 233 3.01 3.88 17.40
N SER A 234 2.81 2.98 18.37
CA SER A 234 2.79 1.54 18.10
C SER A 234 1.57 1.15 17.28
N CYS A 235 0.41 1.74 17.58
CA CYS A 235 -0.82 1.51 16.84
C CYS A 235 -0.75 2.07 15.42
N ARG A 236 -0.31 3.32 15.25
CA ARG A 236 -0.08 3.92 13.93
C ARG A 236 0.85 3.10 13.07
N LEU A 237 2.00 2.67 13.61
CA LEU A 237 2.96 1.86 12.85
C LEU A 237 2.39 0.48 12.49
N SER A 238 1.58 -0.13 13.37
CA SER A 238 0.89 -1.39 13.09
C SER A 238 -0.12 -1.22 11.96
N LEU A 239 -0.89 -0.13 11.96
CA LEU A 239 -1.82 0.19 10.88
C LEU A 239 -1.08 0.48 9.57
N TYR A 240 -0.07 1.35 9.60
CA TYR A 240 0.76 1.66 8.44
C TYR A 240 1.31 0.39 7.77
N LYS A 241 1.94 -0.51 8.54
CA LYS A 241 2.44 -1.80 8.06
C LYS A 241 1.38 -2.68 7.40
N LYS A 242 0.13 -2.59 7.83
CA LYS A 242 -0.98 -3.36 7.27
C LYS A 242 -1.39 -2.87 5.88
N TYR A 243 -1.20 -1.58 5.59
CA TYR A 243 -1.46 -0.97 4.28
C TYR A 243 -0.25 -1.01 3.34
N GLN A 244 0.88 -1.56 3.79
CA GLN A 244 2.06 -1.71 2.93
C GLN A 244 1.88 -2.86 1.94
N PRO A 245 2.32 -2.69 0.68
CA PRO A 245 2.27 -3.74 -0.31
C PRO A 245 3.14 -4.91 0.12
N ILE A 246 2.69 -6.11 -0.23
CA ILE A 246 3.42 -7.34 0.04
C ILE A 246 4.59 -7.47 -0.93
N SER A 247 5.80 -7.62 -0.39
CA SER A 247 7.01 -7.89 -1.19
C SER A 247 7.10 -9.36 -1.60
N LEU A 248 6.92 -9.61 -2.89
CA LEU A 248 7.11 -10.93 -3.49
C LEU A 248 8.60 -11.31 -3.54
N GLY A 249 9.49 -10.31 -3.68
CA GLY A 249 10.94 -10.51 -3.53
C GLY A 249 11.32 -11.05 -2.15
N SER A 250 10.69 -10.54 -1.08
CA SER A 250 10.92 -11.05 0.28
C SER A 250 10.47 -12.50 0.44
N TRP A 251 9.43 -12.94 -0.27
CA TRP A 251 9.04 -14.36 -0.29
C TRP A 251 10.16 -15.20 -0.88
N LEU A 252 10.73 -14.80 -2.02
CA LEU A 252 11.85 -15.50 -2.67
C LEU A 252 13.10 -15.60 -1.79
N GLU A 253 13.29 -14.66 -0.86
CA GLU A 253 14.33 -14.67 0.17
C GLU A 253 13.97 -15.49 1.42
N ASN A 254 12.82 -16.18 1.42
CA ASN A 254 12.22 -16.89 2.56
C ASN A 254 11.90 -15.99 3.77
N ASN A 255 11.68 -14.70 3.54
CA ASN A 255 11.26 -13.73 4.56
C ASN A 255 9.74 -13.47 4.46
N PHE A 256 8.97 -14.18 5.27
CA PHE A 256 7.51 -14.09 5.29
C PHE A 256 6.95 -13.26 6.44
N TYR A 257 7.79 -12.59 7.24
CA TYR A 257 7.35 -11.87 8.44
C TYR A 257 6.24 -10.84 8.16
N GLN A 258 6.43 -10.02 7.11
CA GLN A 258 5.41 -9.05 6.68
C GLN A 258 4.13 -9.75 6.23
N ALA A 259 4.25 -10.75 5.36
CA ALA A 259 3.12 -11.47 4.80
C ALA A 259 2.25 -12.09 5.91
N TYR A 260 2.87 -12.79 6.85
CA TYR A 260 2.18 -13.42 7.98
C TYR A 260 1.52 -12.40 8.90
N SER A 261 2.14 -11.25 9.11
CA SER A 261 1.54 -10.16 9.89
C SER A 261 0.29 -9.55 9.23
N GLN A 262 0.17 -9.69 7.90
CA GLN A 262 -0.99 -9.23 7.11
C GLN A 262 -1.99 -10.37 6.79
N GLY A 263 -1.84 -11.54 7.42
CA GLY A 263 -2.76 -12.67 7.28
C GLY A 263 -2.49 -13.62 6.10
N TRP A 264 -1.39 -13.43 5.38
CA TRP A 264 -0.91 -14.44 4.42
C TRP A 264 -0.35 -15.64 5.15
N GLN A 265 -0.44 -16.81 4.54
CA GLN A 265 0.04 -18.07 5.10
C GLN A 265 0.65 -18.91 3.98
N ASN A 266 1.47 -19.90 4.33
CA ASN A 266 1.88 -20.91 3.36
C ASN A 266 0.63 -21.59 2.77
N LEU A 267 0.66 -21.92 1.49
CA LEU A 267 -0.49 -22.53 0.83
C LEU A 267 -0.92 -23.84 1.49
N THR A 268 0.01 -24.63 2.05
CA THR A 268 -0.32 -25.88 2.77
C THR A 268 -1.17 -25.59 4.01
N ASP A 269 -0.75 -24.65 4.85
CA ASP A 269 -1.48 -24.25 6.07
C ASP A 269 -2.86 -23.70 5.71
N LEU A 270 -2.92 -22.87 4.66
CA LEU A 270 -4.19 -22.33 4.18
C LEU A 270 -5.10 -23.46 3.68
N MET A 271 -4.58 -24.43 2.93
CA MET A 271 -5.38 -25.53 2.40
C MET A 271 -5.93 -26.43 3.49
N ASP A 272 -5.12 -26.75 4.50
CA ASP A 272 -5.54 -27.50 5.69
C ASP A 272 -6.63 -26.73 6.44
N SER A 273 -6.55 -25.40 6.50
CA SER A 273 -7.58 -24.57 7.13
C SER A 273 -8.89 -24.44 6.34
N LEU A 274 -8.85 -24.66 5.01
CA LEU A 274 -9.97 -24.40 4.10
C LEU A 274 -10.64 -25.65 3.52
N ASN A 275 -10.21 -26.86 3.89
CA ASN A 275 -10.75 -28.13 3.36
C ASN A 275 -10.87 -28.13 1.83
N PHE A 276 -9.90 -27.57 1.12
CA PHE A 276 -9.98 -27.47 -0.34
C PHE A 276 -10.12 -28.85 -0.96
N ILE A 277 -11.28 -29.12 -1.59
CA ILE A 277 -11.41 -30.28 -2.47
C ILE A 277 -10.50 -30.00 -3.67
N THR A 278 -9.39 -30.72 -3.74
CA THR A 278 -8.45 -30.76 -4.86
C THR A 278 -9.10 -31.41 -6.09
N SER A 279 -10.20 -30.84 -6.57
CA SER A 279 -10.85 -31.27 -7.81
C SER A 279 -10.03 -30.77 -8.99
N SER A 280 -8.99 -31.53 -9.32
CA SER A 280 -8.25 -31.36 -10.57
C SER A 280 -9.23 -31.50 -11.76
N PRO A 281 -9.11 -30.69 -12.82
CA PRO A 281 -9.83 -30.97 -14.06
C PRO A 281 -9.35 -32.31 -14.61
N SER A 282 -10.29 -33.16 -15.01
CA SER A 282 -9.99 -34.38 -15.75
C SER A 282 -9.45 -34.02 -17.13
N VAL A 283 -8.15 -34.19 -17.35
CA VAL A 283 -7.56 -34.10 -18.70
C VAL A 283 -7.59 -35.49 -19.34
N SER A 284 -8.12 -35.53 -20.56
CA SER A 284 -8.17 -36.71 -21.42
C SER A 284 -6.79 -37.37 -21.58
N ASN A 285 -6.71 -38.66 -21.27
CA ASN A 285 -5.58 -39.53 -21.58
C ASN A 285 -5.25 -39.44 -23.08
N ASN A 286 -4.15 -38.80 -23.45
CA ASN A 286 -3.46 -39.12 -24.70
C ASN A 286 -2.02 -38.60 -24.72
N GLY A 287 -1.11 -39.31 -24.04
CA GLY A 287 0.32 -39.40 -24.40
C GLY A 287 1.31 -39.02 -23.28
N ILE A 288 2.56 -39.50 -23.32
CA ILE A 288 3.66 -39.32 -22.35
C ILE A 288 3.65 -40.26 -21.13
N VAL A 289 2.52 -40.87 -20.78
CA VAL A 289 2.52 -42.05 -19.90
C VAL A 289 2.49 -43.29 -20.79
N MET A 290 3.52 -44.14 -20.70
CA MET A 290 3.49 -45.46 -21.36
C MET A 290 2.30 -46.26 -20.83
N ARG A 291 1.78 -47.24 -21.59
CA ARG A 291 0.72 -48.14 -21.09
C ARG A 291 1.07 -48.86 -19.78
N SER A 292 2.36 -48.88 -19.41
CA SER A 292 2.90 -49.40 -18.15
C SER A 292 2.89 -48.44 -16.96
N GLY A 293 2.56 -47.15 -17.14
CA GLY A 293 2.65 -46.12 -16.08
C GLY A 293 4.02 -45.45 -15.93
N ASN A 294 5.06 -45.95 -16.60
CA ASN A 294 6.42 -45.40 -16.52
C ASN A 294 6.59 -44.11 -17.33
N VAL A 295 7.35 -43.15 -16.78
CA VAL A 295 7.80 -41.93 -17.47
C VAL A 295 9.08 -42.24 -18.25
N ASN A 296 9.11 -41.96 -19.55
CA ASN A 296 10.31 -42.12 -20.37
C ASN A 296 11.22 -40.88 -20.24
N LEU A 297 12.12 -40.90 -19.25
CA LEU A 297 13.06 -39.81 -18.99
C LEU A 297 14.01 -39.55 -20.16
N GLU A 298 14.50 -40.60 -20.83
CA GLU A 298 15.41 -40.45 -21.98
C GLU A 298 14.76 -39.67 -23.12
N TYR A 299 13.49 -39.95 -23.41
CA TYR A 299 12.74 -39.19 -24.41
C TYR A 299 12.61 -37.72 -24.00
N ILE A 300 12.25 -37.44 -22.73
CA ILE A 300 12.10 -36.08 -22.22
C ILE A 300 13.41 -35.29 -22.32
N TYR A 301 14.54 -35.93 -21.98
CA TYR A 301 15.86 -35.31 -22.07
C TYR A 301 16.34 -35.02 -23.50
N GLN A 302 15.68 -35.60 -24.50
CA GLN A 302 15.96 -35.35 -25.92
C GLN A 302 15.01 -34.32 -26.55
N ILE A 303 13.98 -33.87 -25.83
CA ILE A 303 13.04 -32.87 -26.35
C ILE A 303 13.75 -31.51 -26.45
N ASN A 304 13.85 -31.01 -27.68
CA ASN A 304 14.32 -29.65 -27.97
C ASN A 304 13.20 -28.71 -28.42
N ASP A 305 12.01 -29.23 -28.69
CA ASP A 305 10.86 -28.45 -29.13
C ASP A 305 10.01 -27.98 -27.93
N GLU A 306 9.77 -26.67 -27.84
CA GLU A 306 9.04 -26.07 -26.71
C GLU A 306 7.59 -26.58 -26.62
N LYS A 307 6.93 -26.83 -27.75
CA LYS A 307 5.55 -27.35 -27.73
C LYS A 307 5.50 -28.75 -27.13
N GLN A 308 6.50 -29.59 -27.41
CA GLN A 308 6.61 -30.92 -26.81
C GLN A 308 6.93 -30.83 -25.30
N LEU A 309 7.80 -29.91 -24.88
CA LEU A 309 8.08 -29.66 -23.45
C LEU A 309 6.81 -29.22 -22.71
N LYS A 310 6.03 -28.31 -23.31
CA LYS A 310 4.75 -27.85 -22.77
C LYS A 310 3.77 -29.00 -22.55
N VAL A 311 3.60 -29.85 -23.55
CA VAL A 311 2.72 -31.03 -23.46
C VAL A 311 3.22 -32.01 -22.40
N ALA A 312 4.54 -32.19 -22.27
CA ALA A 312 5.13 -32.99 -21.20
C ALA A 312 4.82 -32.43 -19.81
N ALA A 313 5.08 -31.15 -19.58
CA ALA A 313 4.80 -30.49 -18.32
C ALA A 313 3.31 -30.58 -17.94
N GLN A 314 2.41 -30.32 -18.88
CA GLN A 314 0.96 -30.39 -18.67
C GLN A 314 0.48 -31.77 -18.21
N ARG A 315 1.06 -32.83 -18.76
CA ARG A 315 0.62 -34.20 -18.46
C ARG A 315 1.24 -34.76 -17.20
N LEU A 316 2.50 -34.42 -16.95
CA LEU A 316 3.20 -34.82 -15.74
C LEU A 316 2.63 -34.11 -14.50
N SER A 317 2.19 -32.86 -14.63
CA SER A 317 1.66 -32.07 -13.51
C SER A 317 0.33 -32.55 -12.96
N VAL A 318 -0.44 -33.33 -13.75
CA VAL A 318 -1.74 -33.86 -13.34
C VAL A 318 -1.69 -35.26 -12.72
N LEU A 319 -0.52 -35.90 -12.68
CA LEU A 319 -0.38 -37.26 -12.19
C LEU A 319 -0.75 -37.41 -10.69
N PRO A 320 -1.25 -38.59 -10.27
CA PRO A 320 -1.53 -38.87 -8.87
C PRO A 320 -0.27 -38.77 -8.00
N THR A 321 -0.40 -38.18 -6.82
CA THR A 321 0.69 -37.90 -5.89
C THR A 321 1.29 -39.16 -5.25
N ASN A 322 0.50 -40.24 -5.14
CA ASN A 322 0.89 -41.52 -4.56
C ASN A 322 1.47 -42.52 -5.58
N SER A 323 2.07 -42.03 -6.68
CA SER A 323 2.64 -42.92 -7.70
C SER A 323 4.02 -43.44 -7.30
N VAL A 324 4.30 -44.72 -7.60
CA VAL A 324 5.66 -45.32 -7.53
C VAL A 324 6.67 -44.52 -8.37
N HIS A 325 6.17 -43.73 -9.32
CA HIS A 325 6.94 -42.90 -10.25
C HIS A 325 7.18 -41.47 -9.77
N LYS A 326 6.81 -41.09 -8.54
CA LYS A 326 6.99 -39.73 -8.00
C LYS A 326 8.38 -39.15 -8.30
N ASN A 327 9.44 -39.91 -8.01
CA ASN A 327 10.82 -39.45 -8.23
C ASN A 327 11.15 -39.24 -9.72
N GLN A 328 10.64 -40.09 -10.62
CA GLN A 328 10.83 -39.95 -12.06
C GLN A 328 10.07 -38.74 -12.60
N VAL A 329 8.84 -38.51 -12.12
CA VAL A 329 8.05 -37.34 -12.49
C VAL A 329 8.74 -36.05 -12.03
N LEU A 330 9.25 -36.01 -10.79
CA LEU A 330 10.01 -34.87 -10.27
C LEU A 330 11.27 -34.61 -11.09
N GLN A 331 12.03 -35.65 -11.47
CA GLN A 331 13.21 -35.49 -12.34
C GLN A 331 12.83 -34.89 -13.70
N ALA A 332 11.77 -35.41 -14.33
CA ALA A 332 11.28 -34.90 -15.60
C ALA A 332 10.83 -33.44 -15.52
N LEU A 333 10.05 -33.08 -14.50
CA LEU A 333 9.55 -31.71 -14.31
C LEU A 333 10.70 -30.72 -14.03
N ASN A 334 11.67 -31.11 -13.19
CA ASN A 334 12.87 -30.30 -12.93
C ASN A 334 13.71 -30.07 -14.19
N TYR A 335 13.83 -31.08 -15.05
CA TYR A 335 14.50 -30.94 -16.34
C TYR A 335 13.74 -29.97 -17.27
N ILE A 336 12.42 -30.12 -17.40
CA ILE A 336 11.62 -29.22 -18.22
C ILE A 336 11.74 -27.78 -17.71
N MET A 337 11.74 -27.60 -16.39
CA MET A 337 11.90 -26.31 -15.73
C MET A 337 13.23 -25.62 -16.02
N SER A 338 14.33 -26.38 -16.08
CA SER A 338 15.66 -25.83 -16.37
C SER A 338 15.90 -25.61 -17.87
N ARG A 339 15.14 -26.27 -18.74
CA ARG A 339 15.30 -26.19 -20.20
C ARG A 339 14.42 -25.12 -20.86
N SER A 340 13.17 -25.01 -20.43
CA SER A 340 12.21 -24.09 -21.03
C SER A 340 12.38 -22.67 -20.50
N HIS A 341 12.21 -21.68 -21.38
CA HIS A 341 12.10 -20.25 -21.04
C HIS A 341 10.65 -19.75 -21.21
N ASP A 342 9.73 -20.62 -21.62
CA ASP A 342 8.30 -20.31 -21.77
C ASP A 342 7.61 -20.35 -20.40
N ASP A 343 6.91 -19.28 -20.05
CA ASP A 343 6.30 -19.17 -18.73
C ASP A 343 5.21 -20.22 -18.50
N GLU A 344 4.44 -20.58 -19.52
CA GLU A 344 3.34 -21.52 -19.37
C GLU A 344 3.88 -22.93 -19.10
N THR A 345 4.88 -23.36 -19.86
CA THR A 345 5.61 -24.62 -19.64
C THR A 345 6.21 -24.67 -18.25
N ARG A 346 6.92 -23.62 -17.84
CA ARG A 346 7.56 -23.54 -16.51
C ARG A 346 6.54 -23.57 -15.38
N TRP A 347 5.42 -22.86 -15.51
CA TRP A 347 4.34 -22.93 -14.52
C TRP A 347 3.73 -24.31 -14.43
N HIS A 348 3.48 -24.99 -15.55
CA HIS A 348 3.00 -26.37 -15.51
C HIS A 348 4.00 -27.29 -14.80
N ALA A 349 5.30 -27.10 -15.04
CA ALA A 349 6.34 -27.85 -14.35
C ALA A 349 6.32 -27.58 -12.83
N ALA A 350 6.32 -26.30 -12.44
CA ALA A 350 6.29 -25.85 -11.06
C ALA A 350 5.05 -26.35 -10.29
N GLU A 351 3.86 -26.27 -10.89
CA GLU A 351 2.63 -26.79 -10.30
C GLU A 351 2.68 -28.31 -10.07
N GLY A 352 3.25 -29.06 -11.02
CA GLY A 352 3.46 -30.49 -10.88
C GLY A 352 4.43 -30.84 -9.75
N ILE A 353 5.53 -30.09 -9.65
CA ILE A 353 6.51 -30.22 -8.58
C ILE A 353 5.85 -29.91 -7.24
N TRP A 354 5.13 -28.79 -7.13
CA TRP A 354 4.42 -28.38 -5.92
C TRP A 354 3.44 -29.46 -5.44
N ARG A 355 2.63 -30.04 -6.33
CA ARG A 355 1.69 -31.12 -5.97
C ARG A 355 2.37 -32.36 -5.40
N LEU A 356 3.54 -32.70 -5.91
CA LEU A 356 4.29 -33.90 -5.51
C LEU A 356 5.13 -33.65 -4.25
N GLU A 357 5.70 -32.46 -4.15
CA GLU A 357 6.61 -32.03 -3.11
C GLU A 357 6.46 -30.50 -2.89
N PRO A 358 5.50 -30.07 -2.06
CA PRO A 358 5.17 -28.64 -1.87
C PRO A 358 6.35 -27.79 -1.38
N ASN A 359 7.30 -28.40 -0.66
CA ASN A 359 8.47 -27.74 -0.10
C ASN A 359 9.68 -27.76 -1.06
N ASN A 360 9.51 -28.23 -2.30
CA ASN A 360 10.60 -28.25 -3.29
C ASN A 360 10.89 -26.82 -3.78
N PRO A 361 12.15 -26.35 -3.80
CA PRO A 361 12.49 -25.00 -4.26
C PRO A 361 12.03 -24.66 -5.69
N ASN A 362 11.93 -25.67 -6.58
CA ASN A 362 11.50 -25.49 -7.97
C ASN A 362 9.97 -25.50 -8.15
N ALA A 363 9.21 -25.71 -7.08
CA ALA A 363 7.75 -25.63 -7.06
C ALA A 363 7.22 -24.20 -7.27
N GLY A 364 8.09 -23.20 -7.17
CA GLY A 364 7.69 -21.82 -6.92
C GLY A 364 7.23 -21.64 -5.48
N LEU A 365 7.12 -20.38 -5.05
CA LEU A 365 6.60 -20.07 -3.73
C LEU A 365 5.12 -19.73 -3.82
N TRP A 366 4.34 -20.31 -2.94
CA TRP A 366 2.89 -20.14 -2.92
C TRP A 366 2.43 -19.72 -1.54
N CYS A 367 1.84 -18.54 -1.47
CA CYS A 367 1.16 -18.06 -0.28
C CYS A 367 -0.30 -17.77 -0.60
N GLY A 368 -1.14 -17.87 0.41
CA GLY A 368 -2.52 -17.45 0.28
C GLY A 368 -3.05 -16.76 1.51
N LYS A 369 -4.15 -16.05 1.32
CA LYS A 369 -4.84 -15.25 2.32
C LYS A 369 -6.34 -15.47 2.18
N ARG A 370 -7.00 -15.66 3.31
CA ARG A 370 -8.46 -15.69 3.38
C ARG A 370 -8.99 -14.26 3.42
N LEU A 371 -9.99 -13.98 2.59
CA LEU A 371 -10.62 -12.68 2.41
C LEU A 371 -12.11 -12.81 2.69
N ASN A 372 -12.65 -11.92 3.52
CA ASN A 372 -14.09 -11.89 3.84
C ASN A 372 -14.67 -10.56 3.34
N LEU A 373 -15.64 -10.62 2.42
CA LEU A 373 -16.27 -9.44 1.81
C LEU A 373 -17.43 -8.84 2.65
N GLY A 374 -17.44 -9.11 3.96
CA GLY A 374 -18.40 -8.57 4.93
C GLY A 374 -19.68 -9.40 5.12
N VAL A 375 -20.38 -9.12 6.23
CA VAL A 375 -21.55 -9.87 6.72
C VAL A 375 -22.81 -9.60 5.88
N GLU A 376 -22.94 -8.40 5.29
CA GLU A 376 -24.10 -8.00 4.46
C GLU A 376 -24.24 -8.83 3.17
N MET A 377 -23.22 -9.62 2.83
CA MET A 377 -23.10 -10.37 1.58
C MET A 377 -23.08 -11.89 1.79
N GLY A 378 -23.73 -12.35 2.86
CA GLY A 378 -23.95 -13.77 3.13
C GLY A 378 -22.66 -14.55 3.43
N ASP A 379 -21.71 -13.92 4.11
CA ASP A 379 -20.42 -14.52 4.49
C ASP A 379 -19.60 -15.03 3.29
N LEU A 380 -19.61 -14.29 2.16
CA LEU A 380 -18.73 -14.59 1.03
C LEU A 380 -17.27 -14.49 1.48
N SER A 381 -16.68 -15.67 1.62
CA SER A 381 -15.29 -15.88 1.99
C SER A 381 -14.54 -16.47 0.80
N LEU A 382 -13.48 -15.79 0.41
CA LEU A 382 -12.62 -16.11 -0.71
C LEU A 382 -11.20 -16.43 -0.21
N ALA A 383 -10.46 -17.21 -0.98
CA ALA A 383 -9.03 -17.40 -0.77
C ALA A 383 -8.29 -16.85 -1.98
N LEU A 384 -7.47 -15.84 -1.72
CA LEU A 384 -6.50 -15.31 -2.66
C LEU A 384 -5.21 -16.11 -2.52
N VAL A 385 -4.71 -16.66 -3.62
CA VAL A 385 -3.44 -17.40 -3.68
C VAL A 385 -2.54 -16.77 -4.73
N ILE A 386 -1.30 -16.49 -4.34
CA ILE A 386 -0.27 -15.94 -5.21
C ILE A 386 0.89 -16.93 -5.26
N GLY A 387 1.19 -17.39 -6.48
CA GLY A 387 2.41 -18.10 -6.82
C GLY A 387 3.45 -17.14 -7.37
N VAL A 388 4.70 -17.28 -6.95
CA VAL A 388 5.85 -16.50 -7.46
C VAL A 388 6.93 -17.46 -7.95
N LEU A 389 7.44 -17.18 -9.14
CA LEU A 389 8.50 -17.95 -9.76
C LEU A 389 9.55 -17.04 -10.43
N PRO A 390 10.85 -17.19 -10.12
CA PRO A 390 11.90 -16.41 -10.79
C PRO A 390 11.89 -16.63 -12.30
N LYS A 391 11.79 -15.55 -13.09
CA LYS A 391 11.82 -15.62 -14.55
C LYS A 391 13.23 -15.38 -15.10
N SER A 392 13.91 -14.36 -14.57
CA SER A 392 15.29 -13.98 -14.89
C SER A 392 15.89 -13.23 -13.68
N ASP A 393 17.11 -12.69 -13.83
CA ASP A 393 17.74 -11.88 -12.78
C ASP A 393 16.94 -10.62 -12.42
N SER A 394 16.11 -10.10 -13.34
CA SER A 394 15.33 -8.87 -13.16
C SER A 394 13.82 -9.06 -13.18
N GLN A 395 13.32 -10.28 -13.45
CA GLN A 395 11.89 -10.52 -13.64
C GLN A 395 11.39 -11.70 -12.83
N ASN A 396 10.17 -11.58 -12.33
CA ASN A 396 9.43 -12.64 -11.67
C ASN A 396 8.14 -12.93 -12.44
N SER A 397 7.78 -14.20 -12.54
CA SER A 397 6.46 -14.63 -12.96
C SER A 397 5.53 -14.71 -11.76
N ILE A 398 4.31 -14.23 -11.91
CA ILE A 398 3.25 -14.23 -10.91
C ILE A 398 2.07 -15.06 -11.40
N PHE A 399 1.52 -15.88 -10.52
CA PHE A 399 0.31 -16.64 -10.77
C PHE A 399 -0.72 -16.36 -9.68
N PHE A 400 -1.73 -15.59 -10.04
CA PHE A 400 -2.88 -15.32 -9.20
C PHE A 400 -3.96 -16.39 -9.35
N ARG A 401 -4.56 -16.77 -8.22
CA ARG A 401 -5.75 -17.61 -8.13
C ARG A 401 -6.70 -17.13 -7.05
N LEU A 402 -7.99 -17.17 -7.34
CA LEU A 402 -9.05 -16.84 -6.39
C LEU A 402 -10.04 -17.98 -6.32
N TYR A 403 -10.24 -18.49 -5.11
CA TYR A 403 -11.14 -19.60 -4.82
C TYR A 403 -12.26 -19.19 -3.87
N PRO A 404 -13.44 -19.83 -3.94
CA PRO A 404 -14.38 -19.80 -2.83
C PRO A 404 -13.86 -20.66 -1.68
N THR A 405 -14.04 -20.24 -0.42
CA THR A 405 -13.62 -21.07 0.73
C THR A 405 -14.75 -21.88 1.34
N ASN A 406 -15.98 -21.36 1.28
CA ASN A 406 -17.14 -21.97 1.93
C ASN A 406 -18.07 -22.69 0.93
N ASN A 407 -17.87 -22.45 -0.37
CA ASN A 407 -18.66 -22.99 -1.47
C ASN A 407 -17.75 -23.69 -2.49
N HIS A 408 -18.32 -24.50 -3.37
CA HIS A 408 -17.56 -25.10 -4.49
C HIS A 408 -17.47 -24.19 -5.72
N LEU A 409 -18.26 -23.11 -5.77
CA LEU A 409 -18.36 -22.20 -6.91
C LEU A 409 -18.18 -20.76 -6.45
N LEU A 410 -17.55 -19.96 -7.30
CA LEU A 410 -17.50 -18.52 -7.16
C LEU A 410 -18.90 -17.94 -7.46
N PRO A 411 -19.29 -16.86 -6.78
CA PRO A 411 -20.52 -16.16 -7.13
C PRO A 411 -20.38 -15.57 -8.53
N ALA A 412 -21.44 -15.58 -9.33
CA ALA A 412 -21.44 -14.95 -10.65
C ALA A 412 -21.25 -13.43 -10.52
N ASN A 413 -20.60 -12.82 -11.52
CA ASN A 413 -20.30 -11.38 -11.57
C ASN A 413 -19.31 -10.88 -10.50
N LEU A 414 -18.58 -11.77 -9.81
CA LEU A 414 -17.38 -11.37 -9.07
C LEU A 414 -16.35 -10.89 -10.07
N ASN A 415 -16.02 -9.61 -9.99
CA ASN A 415 -15.09 -8.95 -10.88
C ASN A 415 -13.72 -8.84 -10.20
N VAL A 416 -12.66 -9.17 -10.93
CA VAL A 416 -11.29 -8.98 -10.47
C VAL A 416 -10.55 -8.10 -11.48
N GLN A 417 -9.92 -7.05 -10.99
CA GLN A 417 -9.06 -6.16 -11.76
C GLN A 417 -7.63 -6.28 -11.24
N ILE A 418 -6.69 -6.40 -12.17
CA ILE A 418 -5.27 -6.32 -11.90
C ILE A 418 -4.77 -5.02 -12.52
N MET A 419 -4.19 -4.18 -11.68
CA MET A 419 -3.79 -2.81 -12.02
C MET A 419 -2.30 -2.63 -11.80
N ASP A 420 -1.68 -1.78 -12.61
CA ASP A 420 -0.31 -1.30 -12.43
C ASP A 420 -0.24 -0.12 -11.46
N GLU A 421 0.97 0.43 -11.27
CA GLU A 421 1.24 1.54 -10.35
C GLU A 421 0.43 2.79 -10.62
N GLU A 422 0.01 3.00 -11.87
CA GLU A 422 -0.83 4.12 -12.27
C GLU A 422 -2.33 3.82 -12.08
N THR A 423 -2.68 2.76 -11.32
CA THR A 423 -4.05 2.24 -11.16
C THR A 423 -4.71 1.87 -12.49
N LYS A 424 -3.91 1.72 -13.56
CA LYS A 424 -4.43 1.37 -14.87
C LYS A 424 -4.66 -0.13 -14.93
N VAL A 425 -5.90 -0.50 -15.25
CA VAL A 425 -6.30 -1.90 -15.37
C VAL A 425 -5.64 -2.51 -16.61
N PHE A 426 -4.68 -3.40 -16.42
CA PHE A 426 -4.09 -4.17 -17.52
C PHE A 426 -4.75 -5.55 -17.66
N LYS A 427 -5.46 -6.04 -16.63
CA LYS A 427 -6.27 -7.25 -16.74
C LYS A 427 -7.56 -7.18 -15.94
N GLN A 428 -8.64 -7.67 -16.54
CA GLN A 428 -9.92 -7.88 -15.87
C GLN A 428 -10.40 -9.33 -16.07
N LEU A 429 -10.93 -9.93 -15.01
CA LEU A 429 -11.56 -11.24 -14.97
C LEU A 429 -12.95 -11.08 -14.38
N THR A 430 -13.91 -11.89 -14.80
CA THR A 430 -15.26 -11.89 -14.22
C THR A 430 -15.77 -13.31 -14.15
N SER A 431 -16.18 -13.74 -12.97
CA SER A 431 -16.72 -15.08 -12.76
C SER A 431 -18.07 -15.23 -13.44
N ARG A 432 -18.25 -16.39 -14.06
CA ARG A 432 -19.49 -16.85 -14.67
C ARG A 432 -20.14 -17.88 -13.77
N GLU A 433 -21.40 -18.18 -14.05
CA GLU A 433 -22.11 -19.26 -13.38
C GLU A 433 -21.36 -20.59 -13.59
N GLY A 434 -21.06 -21.29 -12.50
CA GLY A 434 -20.32 -22.57 -12.52
C GLY A 434 -18.79 -22.46 -12.40
N ASP A 435 -18.22 -21.24 -12.41
CA ASP A 435 -16.79 -21.07 -12.21
C ASP A 435 -16.37 -21.47 -10.79
N ARG A 436 -15.32 -22.29 -10.68
CA ARG A 436 -14.74 -22.72 -9.38
C ARG A 436 -13.54 -21.88 -8.96
N ILE A 437 -12.94 -21.18 -9.92
CA ILE A 437 -11.68 -20.46 -9.77
C ILE A 437 -11.59 -19.34 -10.80
N LEU A 438 -11.06 -18.19 -10.40
CA LEU A 438 -10.51 -17.20 -11.32
C LEU A 438 -8.99 -17.25 -11.22
N GLN A 439 -8.30 -17.26 -12.35
CA GLN A 439 -6.85 -17.38 -12.36
C GLN A 439 -6.22 -16.64 -13.52
N TYR A 440 -5.02 -16.12 -13.32
CA TYR A 440 -4.28 -15.43 -14.37
C TYR A 440 -2.77 -15.46 -14.09
N LYS A 441 -1.99 -15.65 -15.16
CA LYS A 441 -0.53 -15.67 -15.15
C LYS A 441 -0.02 -14.41 -15.83
N PHE A 442 0.97 -13.77 -15.23
CA PHE A 442 1.68 -12.62 -15.81
C PHE A 442 3.10 -12.59 -15.26
N TRP A 443 3.92 -11.65 -15.74
CA TRP A 443 5.26 -11.39 -15.23
C TRP A 443 5.46 -9.89 -15.11
N GLY A 444 6.43 -9.49 -14.30
CA GLY A 444 6.85 -8.10 -14.18
C GLY A 444 8.32 -7.99 -13.74
N ASN A 445 8.83 -6.78 -13.77
CA ASN A 445 10.18 -6.46 -13.33
C ASN A 445 10.22 -6.30 -11.81
N LYS A 446 11.35 -6.67 -11.20
CA LYS A 446 11.57 -6.46 -9.76
C LYS A 446 11.40 -4.98 -9.40
N GLY A 447 10.59 -4.71 -8.38
CA GLY A 447 10.27 -3.36 -7.91
C GLY A 447 9.02 -2.73 -8.53
N GLU A 448 8.39 -3.36 -9.54
CA GLU A 448 7.09 -2.90 -10.06
C GLU A 448 5.98 -3.20 -9.04
N PHE A 449 5.07 -2.24 -8.87
CA PHE A 449 3.88 -2.41 -8.05
C PHE A 449 2.70 -2.90 -8.88
N PHE A 450 1.84 -3.70 -8.26
CA PHE A 450 0.53 -4.04 -8.81
C PHE A 450 -0.50 -4.27 -7.71
N TRP A 451 -1.78 -4.13 -8.08
CA TRP A 451 -2.91 -4.34 -7.19
C TRP A 451 -3.83 -5.39 -7.77
N ILE A 452 -4.42 -6.17 -6.88
CA ILE A 452 -5.53 -7.06 -7.22
C ILE A 452 -6.75 -6.54 -6.47
N GLN A 453 -7.70 -5.99 -7.22
CA GLN A 453 -8.95 -5.49 -6.71
C GLN A 453 -10.07 -6.49 -7.03
N MET A 454 -10.84 -6.85 -6.01
CA MET A 454 -11.99 -7.73 -6.08
C MET A 454 -13.25 -6.91 -5.80
N ASN A 455 -14.14 -6.88 -6.79
CA ASN A 455 -15.38 -6.13 -6.76
C ASN A 455 -16.56 -7.09 -6.83
N TYR A 456 -17.49 -6.98 -5.88
CA TYR A 456 -18.73 -7.73 -5.87
C TYR A 456 -19.86 -6.86 -5.32
N HIS A 457 -20.87 -6.60 -6.15
CA HIS A 457 -21.91 -5.58 -5.94
C HIS A 457 -21.31 -4.23 -5.49
N SER A 458 -21.56 -3.79 -4.25
CA SER A 458 -21.07 -2.53 -3.68
C SER A 458 -19.78 -2.68 -2.86
N THR A 459 -19.25 -3.89 -2.71
CA THR A 459 -18.05 -4.16 -1.93
C THR A 459 -16.83 -4.25 -2.83
N GLN A 460 -15.78 -3.56 -2.40
CA GLN A 460 -14.47 -3.56 -3.02
C GLN A 460 -13.44 -3.98 -1.97
N LEU A 461 -12.53 -4.86 -2.35
CA LEU A 461 -11.37 -5.25 -1.55
C LEU A 461 -10.14 -5.28 -2.44
N SER A 462 -9.03 -4.73 -1.97
CA SER A 462 -7.79 -4.65 -2.73
C SER A 462 -6.61 -5.19 -1.92
N GLU A 463 -5.72 -5.91 -2.60
CA GLU A 463 -4.42 -6.34 -2.06
C GLU A 463 -3.32 -5.77 -2.96
N ALA A 464 -2.30 -5.16 -2.35
CA ALA A 464 -1.20 -4.49 -3.04
C ALA A 464 0.08 -5.33 -2.94
N PHE A 465 0.87 -5.32 -4.00
CA PHE A 465 2.10 -6.12 -4.10
C PHE A 465 3.22 -5.31 -4.76
N ILE A 466 4.46 -5.67 -4.44
CA ILE A 466 5.67 -5.26 -5.15
C ILE A 466 6.43 -6.52 -5.60
N ILE A 467 6.83 -6.56 -6.88
CA ILE A 467 7.40 -7.74 -7.54
C ILE A 467 8.85 -8.01 -7.14
#